data_AF-A0A953F316-F1
#
_entry.id   AF-A0A953F316-F1
#
_cell.length_a   1.000
_cell.length_b   1.000
_cell.length_c   1.000
_cell.angle_alpha   90.00
_cell.angle_beta   90.00
_cell.angle_gamma   90.00
#
_symmetry.space_group_name_H-M   'P 1'
#
loop_
_entity.id
_entity.type
_entity.pdbx_description
1 polymer ?
#
loop_
_entity_poly.entity_id
_entity_poly.type
_entity_poly.pdbx_seq_one_letter_code
_entity_poly.pdbx_strand_id
1 'polypeptide(L)'
;MNRIKIVVSILAVFVQVQFGFGHAMNGKSLPTVTGDSFSFFVSGHFHGSSNNTTGHPAKTITSNLQKINADSSLFLIHLGDFFLDVKNDIPNYTSDILNPLRIPLYNAVGNHDLSSDVYQKNYGATWFSMVVGRWKFIILDTELNDGSIEGEQLDFLKSELNLADSLHGVFLFAHRLIWAEEHPQLKDLFTDNTRGSHPSNYRKDILPLLEQLSATKKVCFMGGSMGNVPTSFFVHREGNIQYVATAIRDTPRDALLKVNIKGDQYQLESFPLAMSPEFYDLDYYAPHKVTKPAFNWRLVPLYTKQAIGHRYFWYGVICLLLPLVLIRFMFKRRKK
;
A
#
# COMPACT_ATOMS: atom_id res chain seq x y z
N MET A 1 -15.02 9.16 -70.02
CA MET A 1 -14.93 7.93 -69.20
C MET A 1 -13.91 8.14 -68.08
N ASN A 2 -14.41 8.13 -66.85
CA ASN A 2 -13.77 7.89 -65.55
C ASN A 2 -12.37 8.48 -65.26
N ARG A 3 -12.35 9.63 -64.58
CA ARG A 3 -11.29 9.97 -63.63
C ARG A 3 -11.84 9.80 -62.21
N ILE A 4 -11.60 8.64 -61.62
CA ILE A 4 -11.83 8.39 -60.20
C ILE A 4 -10.70 9.10 -59.44
N LYS A 5 -11.01 10.18 -58.72
CA LYS A 5 -10.12 10.75 -57.70
C LYS A 5 -10.38 9.99 -56.41
N ILE A 6 -9.49 9.07 -56.06
CA ILE A 6 -9.44 8.46 -54.74
C ILE A 6 -8.91 9.52 -53.79
N VAL A 7 -9.77 10.05 -52.93
CA VAL A 7 -9.36 10.83 -51.76
C VAL A 7 -9.14 9.81 -50.64
N VAL A 8 -7.87 9.52 -50.34
CA VAL A 8 -7.51 8.75 -49.15
C VAL A 8 -7.52 9.71 -47.97
N SER A 9 -8.63 9.74 -47.24
CA SER A 9 -8.69 10.40 -45.93
C SER A 9 -7.99 9.50 -44.91
N ILE A 10 -6.75 9.82 -44.57
CA ILE A 10 -6.05 9.20 -43.43
C ILE A 10 -6.69 9.76 -42.16
N LEU A 11 -7.60 8.97 -41.58
CA LEU A 11 -8.13 9.23 -40.24
C LEU A 11 -7.02 8.88 -39.24
N ALA A 12 -6.20 9.88 -38.88
CA ALA A 12 -5.28 9.75 -37.77
C ALA A 12 -6.10 9.68 -36.46
N VAL A 13 -6.33 8.46 -35.97
CA VAL A 13 -6.82 8.23 -34.61
C VAL A 13 -5.68 8.64 -33.68
N PHE A 14 -5.76 9.85 -33.13
CA PHE A 14 -4.94 10.24 -31.99
C PHE A 14 -5.37 9.39 -30.79
N VAL A 15 -4.66 8.29 -30.55
CA VAL A 15 -4.64 7.67 -29.23
C VAL A 15 -3.81 8.61 -28.35
N GLN A 16 -4.48 9.50 -27.63
CA GLN A 16 -3.86 10.17 -26.50
C GLN A 16 -3.55 9.08 -25.47
N VAL A 17 -2.28 8.68 -25.39
CA VAL A 17 -1.78 7.91 -24.26
C VAL A 17 -1.81 8.87 -23.07
N GLN A 18 -2.88 8.79 -22.27
CA GLN A 18 -2.98 9.49 -20.99
C GLN A 18 -2.02 8.84 -20.01
N PHE A 19 -0.74 9.23 -20.06
CA PHE A 19 0.17 8.96 -18.95
C PHE A 19 -0.24 9.85 -17.78
N GLY A 20 -0.52 9.25 -16.62
CA GLY A 20 -0.47 9.97 -15.34
C GLY A 20 -1.79 10.21 -14.59
N PHE A 21 -2.96 9.79 -15.08
CA PHE A 21 -4.20 9.81 -14.27
C PHE A 21 -4.53 8.41 -13.76
N GLY A 22 -4.53 8.25 -12.43
CA GLY A 22 -5.05 7.03 -11.83
C GLY A 22 -6.55 6.91 -12.10
N HIS A 23 -6.97 5.73 -12.53
CA HIS A 23 -8.39 5.39 -12.62
C HIS A 23 -8.84 4.80 -11.28
N ALA A 24 -10.03 5.18 -10.83
CA ALA A 24 -10.62 4.56 -9.65
C ALA A 24 -10.94 3.09 -9.95
N MET A 25 -10.60 2.18 -9.02
CA MET A 25 -10.80 0.73 -9.16
C MET A 25 -12.26 0.35 -9.41
N ASN A 26 -13.20 1.14 -8.90
CA ASN A 26 -14.64 0.95 -9.07
C ASN A 26 -15.26 1.77 -10.21
N GLY A 27 -14.43 2.38 -11.07
CA GLY A 27 -14.86 3.14 -12.25
C GLY A 27 -15.64 4.42 -11.95
N LYS A 28 -15.76 4.83 -10.67
CA LYS A 28 -16.41 6.10 -10.31
C LYS A 28 -15.50 7.27 -10.65
N SER A 29 -16.09 8.36 -11.11
CA SER A 29 -15.36 9.59 -11.40
C SER A 29 -15.13 10.40 -10.12
N LEU A 30 -13.97 11.06 -10.03
CA LEU A 30 -13.70 12.02 -8.97
C LEU A 30 -14.65 13.23 -9.09
N PRO A 31 -15.42 13.58 -8.05
CA PRO A 31 -16.23 14.78 -8.07
C PRO A 31 -15.37 16.05 -8.22
N THR A 32 -15.87 17.05 -8.94
CA THR A 32 -15.22 18.36 -9.00
C THR A 32 -15.27 19.02 -7.63
N VAL A 33 -14.11 19.47 -7.14
CA VAL A 33 -14.04 20.24 -5.89
C VAL A 33 -14.43 21.68 -6.17
N THR A 34 -15.56 22.14 -5.63
CA THR A 34 -15.98 23.54 -5.66
C THR A 34 -15.61 24.19 -4.32
N GLY A 35 -14.52 24.96 -4.31
CA GLY A 35 -14.01 25.65 -3.11
C GLY A 35 -12.70 25.05 -2.58
N ASP A 36 -12.35 25.44 -1.35
CA ASP A 36 -11.07 25.09 -0.71
C ASP A 36 -11.20 24.03 0.39
N SER A 37 -12.38 23.43 0.55
CA SER A 37 -12.64 22.43 1.59
C SER A 37 -13.16 21.14 0.99
N PHE A 38 -12.61 20.02 1.41
CA PHE A 38 -13.09 18.69 1.07
C PHE A 38 -12.57 17.66 2.08
N SER A 39 -13.06 16.43 2.00
CA SER A 39 -12.50 15.34 2.79
C SER A 39 -12.35 14.08 1.96
N PHE A 40 -11.48 13.18 2.41
CA PHE A 40 -11.31 11.86 1.83
C PHE A 40 -11.00 10.83 2.92
N PHE A 41 -11.31 9.57 2.64
CA PHE A 41 -10.94 8.45 3.50
C PHE A 41 -9.60 7.86 3.08
N VAL A 42 -8.85 7.36 4.06
CA VAL A 42 -7.62 6.60 3.84
C VAL A 42 -7.52 5.45 4.83
N SER A 43 -7.21 4.26 4.31
CA SER A 43 -6.90 3.06 5.12
C SER A 43 -6.28 1.96 4.24
N GLY A 44 -5.77 0.88 4.82
CA GLY A 44 -5.23 -0.28 4.09
C GLY A 44 -5.77 -1.60 4.63
N HIS A 45 -5.34 -2.72 4.04
CA HIS A 45 -5.63 -4.08 4.51
C HIS A 45 -7.13 -4.40 4.53
N PHE A 46 -7.87 -4.11 3.45
CA PHE A 46 -9.30 -4.44 3.38
C PHE A 46 -9.58 -5.95 3.33
N HIS A 47 -8.56 -6.81 3.21
CA HIS A 47 -8.70 -8.24 3.53
C HIS A 47 -8.84 -8.54 5.04
N GLY A 48 -8.60 -7.56 5.90
CA GLY A 48 -8.68 -7.68 7.35
C GLY A 48 -7.55 -8.52 7.93
N SER A 49 -7.89 -9.66 8.54
CA SER A 49 -6.90 -10.56 9.11
C SER A 49 -6.09 -11.26 8.02
N SER A 50 -4.78 -11.46 8.26
CA SER A 50 -3.92 -12.29 7.39
C SER A 50 -4.31 -13.78 7.37
N ASN A 51 -5.16 -14.21 8.29
CA ASN A 51 -5.73 -15.56 8.33
C ASN A 51 -7.11 -15.65 7.67
N ASN A 52 -7.57 -14.59 7.01
CA ASN A 52 -8.83 -14.61 6.28
C ASN A 52 -8.74 -15.65 5.13
N THR A 53 -9.63 -16.64 5.14
CA THR A 53 -9.69 -17.70 4.11
C THR A 53 -11.00 -17.68 3.34
N THR A 54 -11.84 -16.68 3.59
CA THR A 54 -13.20 -16.60 3.02
C THR A 54 -13.18 -16.12 1.56
N GLY A 55 -12.13 -15.42 1.14
CA GLY A 55 -12.09 -14.70 -0.14
C GLY A 55 -12.96 -13.44 -0.16
N HIS A 56 -13.50 -13.04 0.98
CA HIS A 56 -14.30 -11.81 1.14
C HIS A 56 -13.51 -10.74 1.91
N PRO A 57 -13.78 -9.45 1.66
CA PRO A 57 -13.20 -8.36 2.45
C PRO A 57 -13.61 -8.39 3.93
N ALA A 58 -12.91 -7.60 4.74
CA ALA A 58 -13.18 -7.41 6.16
C ALA A 58 -14.65 -7.04 6.42
N LYS A 59 -15.28 -7.73 7.36
CA LYS A 59 -16.68 -7.50 7.75
C LYS A 59 -16.89 -6.11 8.33
N THR A 60 -15.90 -5.58 9.05
CA THR A 60 -15.92 -4.19 9.55
C THR A 60 -16.12 -3.18 8.43
N ILE A 61 -15.54 -3.41 7.24
CA ILE A 61 -15.74 -2.54 6.07
C ILE A 61 -17.11 -2.76 5.46
N THR A 62 -17.45 -3.99 5.10
CA THR A 62 -18.69 -4.29 4.36
C THR A 62 -19.94 -3.91 5.16
N SER A 63 -19.93 -4.13 6.48
CA SER A 63 -21.05 -3.79 7.37
C SER A 63 -21.24 -2.28 7.55
N ASN A 64 -20.21 -1.47 7.24
CA ASN A 64 -20.25 -0.01 7.40
C ASN A 64 -20.32 0.73 6.06
N LEU A 65 -20.49 0.05 4.92
CA LEU A 65 -20.56 0.70 3.61
C LEU A 65 -21.68 1.73 3.50
N GLN A 66 -22.84 1.48 4.12
CA GLN A 66 -23.91 2.48 4.16
C GLN A 66 -23.47 3.75 4.89
N LYS A 67 -22.76 3.61 6.02
CA LYS A 67 -22.22 4.73 6.79
C LYS A 67 -21.15 5.49 6.01
N ILE A 68 -20.24 4.77 5.34
CA ILE A 68 -19.20 5.35 4.47
C ILE A 68 -19.85 6.13 3.31
N ASN A 69 -20.86 5.54 2.65
CA ASN A 69 -21.58 6.15 1.54
C ASN A 69 -22.47 7.34 1.92
N ALA A 70 -22.80 7.48 3.21
CA ALA A 70 -23.57 8.61 3.72
C ALA A 70 -22.68 9.80 4.11
N ASP A 71 -21.36 9.61 4.24
CA ASP A 71 -20.41 10.67 4.52
C ASP A 71 -20.14 11.53 3.26
N SER A 72 -19.75 12.78 3.45
CA SER A 72 -19.45 13.73 2.38
C SER A 72 -18.03 13.64 1.82
N SER A 73 -17.24 12.66 2.25
CA SER A 73 -15.91 12.39 1.70
C SER A 73 -15.98 12.14 0.19
N LEU A 74 -15.03 12.72 -0.55
CA LEU A 74 -15.06 12.72 -2.02
C LEU A 74 -14.51 11.44 -2.64
N PHE A 75 -13.60 10.77 -1.97
CA PHE A 75 -12.91 9.57 -2.45
C PHE A 75 -12.28 8.79 -1.30
N LEU A 76 -11.82 7.57 -1.59
CA LEU A 76 -11.05 6.72 -0.70
C LEU A 76 -9.70 6.39 -1.34
N ILE A 77 -8.61 6.56 -0.59
CA ILE A 77 -7.29 6.02 -0.94
C ILE A 77 -7.02 4.78 -0.10
N HIS A 78 -6.89 3.64 -0.75
CA HIS A 78 -6.51 2.39 -0.13
C HIS A 78 -4.97 2.26 -0.14
N LEU A 79 -4.39 1.79 0.98
CA LEU A 79 -2.95 1.71 1.19
C LEU A 79 -2.41 0.29 1.02
N GLY A 80 -2.95 -0.43 0.03
CA GLY A 80 -2.47 -1.75 -0.36
C GLY A 80 -2.93 -2.89 0.52
N ASP A 81 -2.77 -4.09 -0.02
CA ASP A 81 -3.37 -5.33 0.47
C ASP A 81 -4.90 -5.19 0.51
N PHE A 82 -5.46 -4.77 -0.61
CA PHE A 82 -6.90 -4.72 -0.79
C PHE A 82 -7.42 -6.15 -0.82
N PHE A 83 -6.81 -6.98 -1.65
CA PHE A 83 -7.05 -8.42 -1.72
C PHE A 83 -6.10 -9.18 -0.80
N LEU A 84 -6.44 -10.44 -0.46
CA LEU A 84 -5.46 -11.39 0.07
C LEU A 84 -4.90 -12.28 -1.04
N ASP A 85 -5.72 -12.59 -2.04
CA ASP A 85 -5.39 -13.33 -3.24
C ASP A 85 -6.11 -12.69 -4.44
N VAL A 86 -5.50 -11.64 -5.02
CA VAL A 86 -6.08 -10.86 -6.13
C VAL A 86 -6.62 -11.72 -7.28
N LYS A 87 -6.02 -12.88 -7.55
CA LYS A 87 -6.46 -13.75 -8.65
C LYS A 87 -7.85 -14.34 -8.42
N ASN A 88 -8.19 -14.61 -7.16
CA ASN A 88 -9.40 -15.33 -6.78
C ASN A 88 -10.45 -14.40 -6.12
N ASP A 89 -10.00 -13.32 -5.47
CA ASP A 89 -10.84 -12.49 -4.63
C ASP A 89 -11.63 -11.41 -5.39
N ILE A 90 -11.20 -11.05 -6.61
CA ILE A 90 -11.82 -9.97 -7.42
C ILE A 90 -13.36 -10.07 -7.48
N PRO A 91 -14.00 -11.23 -7.76
CA PRO A 91 -15.46 -11.31 -7.84
C PRO A 91 -16.16 -10.89 -6.54
N ASN A 92 -15.70 -11.40 -5.40
CA ASN A 92 -16.28 -11.09 -4.09
C ASN A 92 -16.06 -9.63 -3.70
N TYR A 93 -14.85 -9.10 -3.92
CA TYR A 93 -14.58 -7.70 -3.65
C TYR A 93 -15.33 -6.76 -4.58
N THR A 94 -15.61 -7.20 -5.81
CA THR A 94 -16.45 -6.47 -6.74
C THR A 94 -17.88 -6.37 -6.22
N SER A 95 -18.48 -7.48 -5.78
CA SER A 95 -19.84 -7.47 -5.22
C SER A 95 -19.91 -6.74 -3.88
N ASP A 96 -18.91 -6.93 -3.02
CA ASP A 96 -18.99 -6.59 -1.61
C ASP A 96 -18.49 -5.18 -1.33
N ILE A 97 -17.58 -4.63 -2.14
CA ILE A 97 -17.03 -3.27 -1.96
C ILE A 97 -17.12 -2.42 -3.22
N LEU A 98 -16.54 -2.86 -4.36
CA LEU A 98 -16.35 -1.95 -5.51
C LEU A 98 -17.68 -1.45 -6.08
N ASN A 99 -18.66 -2.34 -6.27
CA ASN A 99 -19.99 -1.97 -6.74
C ASN A 99 -20.80 -1.14 -5.74
N PRO A 100 -20.92 -1.53 -4.45
CA PRO A 100 -21.73 -0.78 -3.49
C PRO A 100 -21.10 0.54 -3.02
N LEU A 101 -19.77 0.69 -3.09
CA LEU A 101 -19.10 1.95 -2.73
C LEU A 101 -19.42 3.05 -3.75
N ARG A 102 -19.95 4.17 -3.26
CA ARG A 102 -20.45 5.27 -4.11
C ARG A 102 -19.38 6.29 -4.48
N ILE A 103 -18.31 6.35 -3.70
CA ILE A 103 -17.17 7.25 -3.94
C ILE A 103 -16.07 6.49 -4.70
N PRO A 104 -15.26 7.20 -5.52
CA PRO A 104 -14.10 6.59 -6.17
C PRO A 104 -13.08 6.05 -5.18
N LEU A 105 -12.56 4.88 -5.49
CA LEU A 105 -11.55 4.16 -4.74
C LEU A 105 -10.26 4.06 -5.55
N TYR A 106 -9.16 4.53 -4.98
CA TYR A 106 -7.82 4.38 -5.54
C TYR A 106 -6.98 3.49 -4.63
N ASN A 107 -5.97 2.79 -5.15
CA ASN A 107 -5.16 1.88 -4.34
C ASN A 107 -3.66 2.07 -4.60
N ALA A 108 -2.89 2.20 -3.52
CA ALA A 108 -1.44 2.07 -3.49
C ALA A 108 -1.10 0.61 -3.23
N VAL A 109 -0.84 -0.16 -4.29
CA VAL A 109 -0.80 -1.63 -4.23
C VAL A 109 0.12 -2.19 -3.14
N GLY A 110 -0.36 -3.24 -2.48
CA GLY A 110 0.42 -4.06 -1.56
C GLY A 110 0.84 -5.40 -2.15
N ASN A 111 1.61 -6.17 -1.39
CA ASN A 111 2.16 -7.43 -1.88
C ASN A 111 1.08 -8.49 -2.20
N HIS A 112 -0.09 -8.42 -1.57
CA HIS A 112 -1.21 -9.32 -1.87
C HIS A 112 -2.06 -8.87 -3.08
N ASP A 113 -1.92 -7.60 -3.49
CA ASP A 113 -2.60 -7.07 -4.67
C ASP A 113 -1.92 -7.52 -5.97
N LEU A 114 -0.67 -7.98 -5.91
CA LEU A 114 0.14 -8.27 -7.09
C LEU A 114 0.30 -9.78 -7.31
N SER A 115 -0.32 -10.28 -8.38
CA SER A 115 -0.12 -11.64 -8.89
C SER A 115 0.00 -11.59 -10.41
N SER A 116 1.23 -11.74 -10.91
CA SER A 116 1.55 -11.50 -12.32
C SER A 116 1.05 -10.12 -12.77
N ASP A 117 0.27 -10.03 -13.85
CA ASP A 117 -0.33 -8.80 -14.36
C ASP A 117 -1.84 -8.69 -14.08
N VAL A 118 -2.38 -9.52 -13.16
CA VAL A 118 -3.82 -9.57 -12.87
C VAL A 118 -4.33 -8.20 -12.41
N TYR A 119 -3.63 -7.54 -11.48
CA TYR A 119 -4.04 -6.23 -10.99
C TYR A 119 -4.08 -5.20 -12.12
N GLN A 120 -3.01 -5.10 -12.89
CA GLN A 120 -2.86 -4.10 -13.93
C GLN A 120 -3.88 -4.30 -15.06
N LYS A 121 -4.20 -5.55 -15.40
CA LYS A 121 -5.26 -5.87 -16.38
C LYS A 121 -6.66 -5.43 -15.92
N ASN A 122 -6.91 -5.43 -14.61
CA ASN A 122 -8.23 -5.08 -14.06
C ASN A 122 -8.33 -3.59 -13.68
N TYR A 123 -7.25 -2.98 -13.18
CA TYR A 123 -7.28 -1.67 -12.53
C TYR A 123 -6.25 -0.66 -13.06
N GLY A 124 -5.34 -1.07 -13.94
CA GLY A 124 -4.37 -0.18 -14.60
C GLY A 124 -3.07 0.04 -13.81
N ALA A 125 -2.55 1.26 -13.87
CA ALA A 125 -1.23 1.61 -13.31
C ALA A 125 -1.18 1.45 -11.79
N THR A 126 -0.02 1.05 -11.27
CA THR A 126 0.21 0.84 -9.82
C THR A 126 0.83 2.04 -9.11
N TRP A 127 1.35 2.99 -9.88
CA TRP A 127 1.80 4.30 -9.40
C TRP A 127 1.29 5.38 -10.36
N PHE A 128 0.85 6.50 -9.80
CA PHE A 128 0.25 7.61 -10.53
C PHE A 128 0.09 8.81 -9.60
N SER A 129 -0.33 9.94 -10.16
CA SER A 129 -0.68 11.10 -9.34
C SER A 129 -2.04 11.65 -9.74
N MET A 130 -2.61 12.48 -8.87
CA MET A 130 -3.77 13.31 -9.19
C MET A 130 -3.70 14.61 -8.41
N VAL A 131 -4.43 15.61 -8.90
CA VAL A 131 -4.59 16.90 -8.21
C VAL A 131 -6.06 17.02 -7.81
N VAL A 132 -6.30 17.29 -6.54
CA VAL A 132 -7.65 17.50 -5.99
C VAL A 132 -7.67 18.82 -5.24
N GLY A 133 -8.45 19.78 -5.72
CA GLY A 133 -8.36 21.17 -5.27
C GLY A 133 -6.94 21.72 -5.47
N ARG A 134 -6.31 22.18 -4.38
CA ARG A 134 -4.94 22.71 -4.37
C ARG A 134 -3.92 21.75 -3.72
N TRP A 135 -4.19 20.45 -3.78
CA TRP A 135 -3.36 19.41 -3.18
C TRP A 135 -2.95 18.36 -4.21
N LYS A 136 -1.69 17.92 -4.13
CA LYS A 136 -1.16 16.81 -4.94
C LYS A 136 -1.30 15.50 -4.18
N PHE A 137 -1.72 14.46 -4.87
CA PHE A 137 -1.83 13.09 -4.35
C PHE A 137 -0.94 12.22 -5.21
N ILE A 138 0.06 11.57 -4.60
CA ILE A 138 1.04 10.72 -5.29
C ILE A 138 0.92 9.32 -4.73
N ILE A 139 0.58 8.37 -5.59
CA ILE A 139 0.46 6.96 -5.25
C ILE A 139 1.73 6.27 -5.76
N LEU A 140 2.42 5.57 -4.86
CA LEU A 140 3.65 4.85 -5.11
C LEU A 140 3.43 3.34 -4.96
N ASP A 141 4.13 2.59 -5.79
CA ASP A 141 4.23 1.14 -5.75
C ASP A 141 5.58 0.75 -5.12
N THR A 142 5.52 0.38 -3.84
CA THR A 142 6.69 -0.07 -3.07
C THR A 142 7.02 -1.55 -3.29
N GLU A 143 6.23 -2.28 -4.06
CA GLU A 143 6.43 -3.72 -4.28
C GLU A 143 7.36 -4.02 -5.47
N LEU A 144 7.47 -3.10 -6.44
CA LEU A 144 8.27 -3.31 -7.65
C LEU A 144 9.74 -3.63 -7.39
N ASN A 145 10.38 -2.94 -6.43
CA ASN A 145 11.80 -3.10 -6.13
C ASN A 145 12.04 -3.32 -4.63
N ASP A 146 11.23 -4.18 -4.02
CA ASP A 146 11.41 -4.63 -2.62
C ASP A 146 11.50 -3.47 -1.60
N GLY A 147 10.66 -2.45 -1.77
CA GLY A 147 10.63 -1.25 -0.94
C GLY A 147 11.36 -0.04 -1.52
N SER A 148 12.26 -0.21 -2.48
CA SER A 148 12.94 0.92 -3.14
C SER A 148 12.09 1.53 -4.25
N ILE A 149 12.17 2.85 -4.41
CA ILE A 149 11.59 3.59 -5.54
C ILE A 149 12.72 3.94 -6.50
N GLU A 150 12.78 3.25 -7.63
CA GLU A 150 13.89 3.30 -8.59
C GLU A 150 13.40 3.53 -10.03
N GLY A 151 14.33 3.85 -10.93
CA GLY A 151 14.07 3.98 -12.36
C GLY A 151 12.94 4.97 -12.69
N GLU A 152 12.03 4.55 -13.56
CA GLU A 152 10.91 5.37 -14.04
C GLU A 152 10.04 5.91 -12.90
N GLN A 153 9.84 5.12 -11.82
CA GLN A 153 9.02 5.56 -10.70
C GLN A 153 9.74 6.65 -9.87
N LEU A 154 11.06 6.59 -9.76
CA LEU A 154 11.84 7.64 -9.08
C LEU A 154 11.87 8.93 -9.89
N ASP A 155 12.02 8.83 -11.22
CA ASP A 155 11.98 9.99 -12.11
C ASP A 155 10.59 10.63 -12.12
N PHE A 156 9.54 9.81 -12.13
CA PHE A 156 8.17 10.26 -11.88
C PHE A 156 8.05 11.00 -10.56
N LEU A 157 8.49 10.40 -9.44
CA LEU A 157 8.38 11.03 -8.13
C LEU A 157 9.09 12.39 -8.09
N LYS A 158 10.32 12.48 -8.63
CA LYS A 158 11.04 13.76 -8.72
C LYS A 158 10.28 14.80 -9.53
N SER A 159 9.70 14.40 -10.66
CA SER A 159 8.87 15.28 -11.48
C SER A 159 7.63 15.76 -10.72
N GLU A 160 6.96 14.86 -10.01
CA GLU A 160 5.71 15.17 -9.30
C GLU A 160 5.89 15.96 -8.01
N LEU A 161 7.09 15.93 -7.42
CA LEU A 161 7.45 16.78 -6.27
C LEU A 161 7.84 18.20 -6.69
N ASN A 162 8.01 18.48 -7.99
CA ASN A 162 8.17 19.84 -8.50
C ASN A 162 6.81 20.56 -8.56
N LEU A 163 6.27 20.89 -7.39
CA LEU A 163 4.93 21.45 -7.26
C LEU A 163 4.87 22.91 -7.73
N ALA A 164 3.83 23.24 -8.50
CA ALA A 164 3.49 24.62 -8.79
C ALA A 164 3.21 25.41 -7.50
N ASP A 165 3.52 26.70 -7.49
CA ASP A 165 3.30 27.59 -6.33
C ASP A 165 1.87 27.61 -5.83
N SER A 166 0.90 27.40 -6.73
CA SER A 166 -0.53 27.35 -6.43
C SER A 166 -0.96 26.16 -5.57
N LEU A 167 -0.13 25.12 -5.42
CA LEU A 167 -0.42 23.95 -4.59
C LEU A 167 0.03 24.17 -3.14
N HIS A 168 -0.77 23.69 -2.18
CA HIS A 168 -0.50 23.80 -0.75
C HIS A 168 0.46 22.72 -0.24
N GLY A 169 0.45 21.55 -0.87
CA GLY A 169 1.23 20.42 -0.43
C GLY A 169 0.92 19.13 -1.15
N VAL A 170 1.49 18.06 -0.63
CA VAL A 170 1.43 16.71 -1.17
C VAL A 170 1.08 15.68 -0.10
N PHE A 171 0.22 14.76 -0.49
CA PHE A 171 0.01 13.48 0.17
C PHE A 171 0.67 12.38 -0.67
N LEU A 172 1.59 11.64 -0.06
CA LEU A 172 2.19 10.44 -0.63
C LEU A 172 1.53 9.20 -0.02
N PHE A 173 1.26 8.20 -0.84
CA PHE A 173 0.61 6.96 -0.43
C PHE A 173 1.41 5.77 -0.94
N ALA A 174 1.68 4.82 -0.06
CA ALA A 174 2.35 3.57 -0.38
C ALA A 174 1.79 2.44 0.48
N HIS A 175 2.11 1.20 0.15
CA HIS A 175 1.80 0.09 1.04
C HIS A 175 2.83 -0.06 2.16
N ARG A 176 4.11 -0.27 1.81
CA ARG A 176 5.20 -0.47 2.78
C ARG A 176 5.52 0.83 3.52
N LEU A 177 5.86 0.70 4.80
CA LEU A 177 6.30 1.82 5.63
C LEU A 177 7.80 2.10 5.42
N ILE A 178 8.20 2.41 4.19
CA ILE A 178 9.62 2.59 3.82
C ILE A 178 10.32 3.69 4.65
N TRP A 179 9.55 4.66 5.14
CA TRP A 179 10.01 5.71 6.05
C TRP A 179 10.31 5.21 7.48
N ALA A 180 9.81 4.04 7.87
CA ALA A 180 10.02 3.46 9.20
C ALA A 180 11.21 2.51 9.24
N GLU A 181 11.55 1.83 8.14
CA GLU A 181 12.47 0.67 8.12
C GLU A 181 13.87 1.00 8.66
N GLU A 182 14.40 2.18 8.32
CA GLU A 182 15.72 2.64 8.77
C GLU A 182 15.65 3.68 9.90
N HIS A 183 14.44 4.09 10.29
CA HIS A 183 14.29 5.15 11.28
C HIS A 183 14.63 4.64 12.69
N PRO A 184 15.54 5.29 13.44
CA PRO A 184 16.05 4.77 14.72
C PRO A 184 14.99 4.38 15.74
N GLN A 185 13.88 5.15 15.79
CA GLN A 185 12.79 4.94 16.75
C GLN A 185 11.60 4.14 16.19
N LEU A 186 11.47 4.00 14.86
CA LEU A 186 10.27 3.44 14.23
C LEU A 186 10.49 2.03 13.69
N LYS A 187 11.74 1.69 13.36
CA LYS A 187 12.13 0.40 12.76
C LYS A 187 11.67 -0.83 13.57
N ASP A 188 11.50 -0.70 14.88
CA ASP A 188 11.12 -1.83 15.75
C ASP A 188 9.65 -1.77 16.19
N LEU A 189 8.89 -0.76 15.75
CA LEU A 189 7.48 -0.59 16.17
C LEU A 189 6.50 -1.45 15.38
N PHE A 190 6.75 -1.64 14.08
CA PHE A 190 5.84 -2.36 13.18
C PHE A 190 6.33 -3.79 12.99
N THR A 191 6.14 -4.66 13.98
CA THR A 191 6.48 -6.08 13.87
C THR A 191 5.51 -6.80 12.94
N ASP A 192 5.99 -7.82 12.24
CA ASP A 192 5.21 -8.61 11.27
C ASP A 192 4.60 -7.80 10.11
N ASN A 193 5.13 -6.62 9.82
CA ASN A 193 4.76 -5.89 8.61
C ASN A 193 5.56 -6.35 7.38
N THR A 194 5.09 -5.97 6.19
CA THR A 194 5.80 -6.17 4.94
C THR A 194 7.03 -5.25 4.91
N ARG A 195 8.21 -5.85 4.78
CA ARG A 195 9.50 -5.15 4.71
C ARG A 195 10.33 -5.66 3.54
N GLY A 196 11.22 -4.78 3.07
CA GLY A 196 12.30 -5.15 2.17
C GLY A 196 13.24 -6.19 2.78
N SER A 197 13.85 -7.01 1.93
CA SER A 197 14.98 -7.88 2.29
C SER A 197 16.22 -7.05 2.66
N HIS A 198 16.28 -5.84 2.11
CA HIS A 198 17.29 -4.82 2.37
C HIS A 198 16.60 -3.50 2.66
N PRO A 199 17.29 -2.56 3.34
CA PRO A 199 16.76 -1.22 3.52
C PRO A 199 16.43 -0.56 2.17
N SER A 200 15.27 0.07 2.09
CA SER A 200 14.87 0.85 0.92
C SER A 200 15.79 2.05 0.66
N ASN A 201 15.65 2.67 -0.51
CA ASN A 201 16.35 3.92 -0.82
C ASN A 201 15.71 5.17 -0.19
N TYR A 202 14.77 5.04 0.76
CA TYR A 202 14.04 6.16 1.34
C TYR A 202 14.97 7.24 1.91
N ARG A 203 15.86 6.87 2.84
CA ARG A 203 16.74 7.84 3.51
C ARG A 203 17.71 8.52 2.55
N LYS A 204 18.15 7.79 1.52
CA LYS A 204 19.17 8.25 0.58
C LYS A 204 18.58 9.16 -0.51
N ASP A 205 17.48 8.73 -1.13
CA ASP A 205 17.00 9.34 -2.37
C ASP A 205 15.66 10.08 -2.19
N ILE A 206 14.81 9.67 -1.24
CA ILE A 206 13.44 10.21 -1.09
C ILE A 206 13.37 11.27 0.01
N LEU A 207 13.88 10.98 1.20
CA LEU A 207 13.83 11.88 2.36
C LEU A 207 14.41 13.26 2.05
N PRO A 208 15.58 13.41 1.38
CA PRO A 208 16.11 14.73 1.05
C PRO A 208 15.17 15.56 0.14
N LEU A 209 14.47 14.90 -0.80
CA LEU A 209 13.49 15.57 -1.66
C LEU A 209 12.29 16.07 -0.85
N LEU A 210 11.81 15.25 0.08
CA LEU A 210 10.69 15.61 0.95
C LEU A 210 11.07 16.70 1.94
N GLU A 211 12.28 16.66 2.52
CA GLU A 211 12.80 17.70 3.41
C GLU A 211 12.88 19.05 2.68
N GLN A 212 13.46 19.06 1.47
CA GLN A 212 13.53 20.26 0.63
C GLN A 212 12.13 20.83 0.33
N LEU A 213 11.19 19.97 -0.06
CA LEU A 213 9.81 20.39 -0.36
C LEU A 213 9.10 20.91 0.91
N SER A 214 9.31 20.25 2.04
CA SER A 214 8.66 20.57 3.32
C SER A 214 9.07 21.93 3.91
N ALA A 215 10.10 22.57 3.36
CA ALA A 215 10.48 23.93 3.72
C ALA A 215 9.42 24.97 3.28
N THR A 216 8.63 24.67 2.23
CA THR A 216 7.65 25.62 1.67
C THR A 216 6.26 25.03 1.50
N LYS A 217 6.13 23.70 1.46
CA LYS A 217 4.88 22.98 1.21
C LYS A 217 4.58 21.99 2.34
N LYS A 218 3.30 21.62 2.50
CA LYS A 218 2.93 20.55 3.44
C LYS A 218 3.24 19.18 2.83
N VAL A 219 3.82 18.29 3.63
CA VAL A 219 4.13 16.92 3.21
C VAL A 219 3.54 15.93 4.20
N CYS A 220 2.76 14.99 3.70
CA CYS A 220 2.23 13.88 4.47
C CYS A 220 2.49 12.56 3.73
N PHE A 221 3.12 11.58 4.37
CA PHE A 221 3.39 10.27 3.79
C PHE A 221 2.65 9.19 4.57
N MET A 222 1.70 8.55 3.90
CA MET A 222 0.79 7.55 4.46
C MET A 222 1.13 6.13 3.98
N GLY A 223 1.08 5.15 4.88
CA GLY A 223 1.30 3.75 4.52
C GLY A 223 0.37 2.72 5.20
N GLY A 224 0.23 1.55 4.59
CA GLY A 224 -0.73 0.53 5.02
C GLY A 224 -0.14 -0.59 5.88
N SER A 225 1.10 -0.98 5.63
CA SER A 225 1.72 -2.17 6.23
C SER A 225 2.18 -1.94 7.68
N MET A 226 1.23 -1.90 8.60
CA MET A 226 1.48 -1.65 10.02
C MET A 226 1.89 -2.90 10.81
N GLY A 227 1.64 -4.10 10.28
CA GLY A 227 1.85 -5.34 11.03
C GLY A 227 0.99 -5.42 12.30
N ASN A 228 1.54 -5.95 13.38
CA ASN A 228 0.82 -6.19 14.63
C ASN A 228 0.95 -5.01 15.61
N VAL A 229 0.01 -4.05 15.53
CA VAL A 229 -0.02 -2.86 16.38
C VAL A 229 -1.32 -2.78 17.20
N PRO A 230 -1.29 -2.08 18.35
CA PRO A 230 -2.44 -1.99 19.26
C PRO A 230 -3.61 -1.16 18.69
N THR A 231 -3.36 -0.31 17.68
CA THR A 231 -4.34 0.63 17.13
C THR A 231 -4.41 0.55 15.60
N SER A 232 -5.53 1.00 15.03
CA SER A 232 -5.75 1.05 13.58
C SER A 232 -5.01 2.21 12.89
N PHE A 233 -4.35 3.07 13.68
CA PHE A 233 -3.65 4.26 13.22
C PHE A 233 -2.34 4.45 13.97
N PHE A 234 -1.37 5.02 13.25
CA PHE A 234 -0.15 5.59 13.77
C PHE A 234 0.03 6.96 13.14
N VAL A 235 0.39 7.96 13.94
CA VAL A 235 0.68 9.32 13.45
C VAL A 235 1.94 9.80 14.13
N HIS A 236 2.89 10.27 13.33
CA HIS A 236 4.15 10.83 13.79
C HIS A 236 4.53 12.05 12.96
N ARG A 237 5.26 12.98 13.55
CA ARG A 237 5.83 14.12 12.85
C ARG A 237 7.31 14.19 13.14
N GLU A 238 8.10 14.32 12.08
CA GLU A 238 9.53 14.55 12.14
C GLU A 238 9.84 15.77 11.27
N GLY A 239 10.36 16.83 11.90
CA GLY A 239 10.47 18.13 11.26
C GLY A 239 9.12 18.61 10.70
N ASN A 240 9.09 18.91 9.40
CA ASN A 240 7.90 19.40 8.69
C ASN A 240 7.13 18.30 7.93
N ILE A 241 7.52 17.04 8.08
CA ILE A 241 6.89 15.89 7.41
C ILE A 241 5.99 15.15 8.41
N GLN A 242 4.76 14.85 8.01
CA GLN A 242 3.86 13.99 8.79
C GLN A 242 3.85 12.57 8.21
N TYR A 243 4.11 11.58 9.06
CA TYR A 243 3.99 10.16 8.72
C TYR A 243 2.72 9.60 9.34
N VAL A 244 1.98 8.84 8.54
CA VAL A 244 0.74 8.19 8.96
C VAL A 244 0.81 6.73 8.54
N ALA A 245 0.35 5.83 9.41
CA ALA A 245 0.05 4.48 8.98
C ALA A 245 -1.36 4.07 9.44
N THR A 246 -2.07 3.31 8.61
CA THR A 246 -3.43 2.85 8.94
C THR A 246 -3.77 1.52 8.25
N ALA A 247 -4.43 0.63 8.99
CA ALA A 247 -4.83 -0.68 8.49
C ALA A 247 -6.08 -1.21 9.21
N ILE A 248 -6.91 -1.90 8.45
CA ILE A 248 -8.07 -2.69 8.91
C ILE A 248 -7.62 -4.09 9.28
N ARG A 249 -8.20 -4.68 10.33
CA ARG A 249 -7.83 -6.02 10.82
C ARG A 249 -9.02 -6.97 10.99
N ASP A 250 -10.21 -6.49 10.66
CA ASP A 250 -11.50 -7.08 10.97
C ASP A 250 -11.71 -7.26 12.48
N THR A 251 -11.50 -6.17 13.23
CA THR A 251 -11.59 -6.15 14.70
C THR A 251 -12.46 -4.98 15.19
N PRO A 252 -12.98 -5.01 16.45
CA PRO A 252 -13.85 -3.93 16.96
C PRO A 252 -13.20 -2.55 17.03
N ARG A 253 -11.86 -2.48 16.97
CA ARG A 253 -11.11 -1.21 16.97
C ARG A 253 -10.89 -0.65 15.57
N ASP A 254 -11.38 -1.31 14.54
CA ASP A 254 -11.21 -0.87 13.16
C ASP A 254 -11.89 0.47 12.92
N ALA A 255 -11.20 1.32 12.19
CA ALA A 255 -11.65 2.64 11.84
C ALA A 255 -10.93 3.08 10.56
N LEU A 256 -11.63 3.82 9.70
CA LEU A 256 -11.00 4.55 8.61
C LEU A 256 -10.40 5.85 9.16
N LEU A 257 -9.36 6.37 8.51
CA LEU A 257 -8.90 7.72 8.80
C LEU A 257 -9.55 8.67 7.79
N LYS A 258 -10.28 9.67 8.29
CA LYS A 258 -10.82 10.76 7.48
C LYS A 258 -9.84 11.94 7.51
N VAL A 259 -9.49 12.43 6.33
CA VAL A 259 -8.64 13.62 6.19
C VAL A 259 -9.54 14.77 5.77
N ASN A 260 -9.72 15.74 6.67
CA ASN A 260 -10.49 16.95 6.43
C ASN A 260 -9.55 18.07 5.98
N ILE A 261 -9.72 18.57 4.76
CA ILE A 261 -8.93 19.67 4.19
C ILE A 261 -9.75 20.96 4.24
N LYS A 262 -9.09 22.06 4.62
CA LYS A 262 -9.62 23.42 4.55
C LYS A 262 -8.49 24.39 4.22
N GLY A 263 -8.44 24.84 2.97
CA GLY A 263 -7.34 25.66 2.46
C GLY A 263 -6.02 24.88 2.46
N ASP A 264 -5.01 25.45 3.11
CA ASP A 264 -3.66 24.89 3.23
C ASP A 264 -3.48 24.01 4.49
N GLN A 265 -4.54 23.84 5.28
CA GLN A 265 -4.55 22.99 6.46
C GLN A 265 -5.33 21.70 6.21
N TYR A 266 -4.96 20.65 6.96
CA TYR A 266 -5.72 19.43 7.06
C TYR A 266 -5.73 18.88 8.49
N GLN A 267 -6.77 18.13 8.81
CA GLN A 267 -6.93 17.44 10.09
C GLN A 267 -7.26 15.97 9.85
N LEU A 268 -6.66 15.11 10.66
CA LEU A 268 -6.94 13.68 10.68
C LEU A 268 -8.01 13.40 11.74
N GLU A 269 -9.05 12.67 11.36
CA GLU A 269 -10.18 12.29 12.21
C GLU A 269 -10.42 10.78 12.10
N SER A 270 -10.64 10.11 13.22
CA SER A 270 -11.02 8.70 13.21
C SER A 270 -12.48 8.56 12.77
N PHE A 271 -12.75 7.64 11.85
CA PHE A 271 -14.08 7.23 11.43
C PHE A 271 -14.33 5.77 11.85
N PRO A 272 -14.91 5.52 13.03
CA PRO A 272 -15.06 4.18 13.59
C PRO A 272 -15.95 3.28 12.72
N LEU A 273 -15.54 2.02 12.56
CA LEU A 273 -16.30 0.99 11.87
C LEU A 273 -16.91 0.07 12.92
N ALA A 274 -18.21 0.23 13.17
CA ALA A 274 -18.89 -0.57 14.18
C ALA A 274 -19.15 -1.97 13.63
N MET A 275 -18.80 -3.00 14.39
CA MET A 275 -19.28 -4.35 14.05
C MET A 275 -20.74 -4.51 14.43
N SER A 276 -21.44 -5.37 13.70
CA SER A 276 -22.82 -5.69 14.03
C SER A 276 -22.89 -6.38 15.41
N PRO A 277 -23.97 -6.20 16.18
CA PRO A 277 -24.11 -6.84 17.49
C PRO A 277 -23.91 -8.36 17.45
N GLU A 278 -24.30 -9.00 16.35
CA GLU A 278 -24.19 -10.44 16.12
C GLU A 278 -22.74 -10.92 16.02
N PHE A 279 -21.79 -10.02 15.74
CA PHE A 279 -20.36 -10.36 15.77
C PHE A 279 -19.87 -10.68 17.19
N TYR A 280 -20.46 -10.06 18.21
CA TYR A 280 -20.07 -10.23 19.61
C TYR A 280 -20.74 -11.48 20.21
N ASP A 281 -20.56 -12.63 19.56
CA ASP A 281 -21.14 -13.91 19.97
C ASP A 281 -20.24 -14.68 20.95
N LEU A 282 -20.64 -15.92 21.27
CA LEU A 282 -19.89 -16.78 22.18
C LEU A 282 -18.48 -17.08 21.66
N ASP A 283 -18.28 -17.20 20.34
CA ASP A 283 -16.97 -17.47 19.76
C ASP A 283 -16.04 -16.26 19.90
N TYR A 284 -16.59 -15.04 19.78
CA TYR A 284 -15.83 -13.81 20.05
C TYR A 284 -15.33 -13.71 21.50
N TYR A 285 -16.17 -14.05 22.48
CA TYR A 285 -15.81 -14.00 23.91
C TYR A 285 -15.12 -15.27 24.41
N ALA A 286 -15.13 -16.36 23.63
CA ALA A 286 -14.39 -17.56 23.98
C ALA A 286 -12.90 -17.19 24.13
N PRO A 287 -12.23 -17.63 25.21
CA PRO A 287 -10.81 -17.40 25.36
C PRO A 287 -10.14 -17.98 24.12
N HIS A 288 -9.53 -17.10 23.32
CA HIS A 288 -8.87 -17.50 22.09
C HIS A 288 -7.87 -18.57 22.47
N LYS A 289 -8.15 -19.83 22.14
CA LYS A 289 -7.09 -20.84 22.13
C LYS A 289 -6.10 -20.26 21.13
N VAL A 290 -4.93 -19.87 21.62
CA VAL A 290 -3.78 -19.49 20.79
C VAL A 290 -3.40 -20.74 20.01
N THR A 291 -4.18 -21.01 18.97
CA THR A 291 -3.82 -21.96 17.93
C THR A 291 -2.75 -21.21 17.18
N LYS A 292 -1.52 -21.73 17.23
CA LYS A 292 -0.48 -21.24 16.33
C LYS A 292 -1.10 -21.23 14.94
N PRO A 293 -1.05 -20.10 14.20
CA PRO A 293 -1.59 -20.08 12.85
C PRO A 293 -0.99 -21.25 12.09
N ALA A 294 -1.82 -21.93 11.30
CA ALA A 294 -1.34 -23.00 10.45
C ALA A 294 -0.18 -22.44 9.60
N PHE A 295 0.93 -23.17 9.55
CA PHE A 295 2.12 -22.70 8.86
C PHE A 295 1.78 -22.36 7.40
N ASN A 296 1.93 -21.09 7.02
CA ASN A 296 1.58 -20.64 5.68
C ASN A 296 2.65 -21.12 4.70
N TRP A 297 2.40 -22.27 4.06
CA TRP A 297 3.30 -22.88 3.08
C TRP A 297 3.63 -21.96 1.89
N ARG A 298 2.77 -20.98 1.57
CA ARG A 298 3.03 -19.99 0.51
C ARG A 298 4.19 -19.05 0.87
N LEU A 299 4.53 -18.90 2.15
CA LEU A 299 5.65 -18.07 2.61
C LEU A 299 6.98 -18.83 2.64
N VAL A 300 6.99 -20.15 2.42
CA VAL A 300 8.23 -20.95 2.38
C VAL A 300 9.25 -20.42 1.37
N PRO A 301 8.88 -20.04 0.12
CA PRO A 301 9.84 -19.46 -0.81
C PRO A 301 10.44 -18.15 -0.30
N LEU A 302 9.63 -17.28 0.31
CA LEU A 302 10.07 -16.01 0.90
C LEU A 302 11.05 -16.26 2.05
N TYR A 303 10.67 -17.10 3.03
CA TYR A 303 11.53 -17.44 4.16
C TYR A 303 12.81 -18.15 3.73
N THR A 304 12.74 -19.01 2.72
CA THR A 304 13.92 -19.68 2.16
C THR A 304 14.87 -18.66 1.53
N LYS A 305 14.33 -17.74 0.71
CA LYS A 305 15.12 -16.66 0.09
C LYS A 305 15.77 -15.76 1.14
N GLN A 306 15.00 -15.35 2.16
CA GLN A 306 15.49 -14.54 3.27
C GLN A 306 16.57 -15.27 4.08
N ALA A 307 16.36 -16.55 4.40
CA ALA A 307 17.33 -17.36 5.14
C ALA A 307 18.65 -17.50 4.37
N ILE A 308 18.60 -17.89 3.10
CA ILE A 308 19.80 -18.07 2.27
C ILE A 308 20.52 -16.73 2.02
N GLY A 309 19.77 -15.63 1.88
CA GLY A 309 20.34 -14.29 1.74
C GLY A 309 21.00 -13.75 3.01
N HIS A 310 20.72 -14.34 4.17
CA HIS A 310 21.21 -13.84 5.45
C HIS A 310 22.62 -14.37 5.80
N ARG A 311 23.56 -13.48 6.16
CA ARG A 311 24.95 -13.85 6.52
C ARG A 311 25.07 -14.94 7.60
N TYR A 312 24.17 -14.95 8.59
CA TYR A 312 24.17 -15.95 9.67
C TYR A 312 23.87 -17.37 9.18
N PHE A 313 23.08 -17.53 8.12
CA PHE A 313 22.88 -18.84 7.50
C PHE A 313 24.20 -19.40 6.98
N TRP A 314 24.99 -18.57 6.29
CA TRP A 314 26.30 -18.97 5.78
C TRP A 314 27.33 -19.19 6.88
N TYR A 315 27.28 -18.46 7.99
CA TYR A 315 28.10 -18.78 9.16
C TYR A 315 27.78 -20.18 9.70
N GLY A 316 26.50 -20.53 9.80
CA GLY A 316 26.07 -21.88 10.18
C GLY A 316 26.58 -22.96 9.22
N VAL A 317 26.45 -22.73 7.91
CA VAL A 317 26.96 -23.64 6.86
C VAL A 317 28.47 -23.83 6.98
N ILE A 318 29.24 -22.75 7.16
CA ILE A 318 30.70 -22.80 7.33
C ILE A 318 31.05 -23.57 8.61
N CYS A 319 30.42 -23.26 9.75
CA CYS A 319 30.63 -23.96 11.01
C CYS A 319 30.32 -25.47 10.93
N LEU A 320 29.32 -25.86 10.13
CA LEU A 320 28.99 -27.27 9.90
C LEU A 320 30.02 -27.98 9.01
N LEU A 321 30.51 -27.30 7.97
CA LEU A 321 31.42 -27.88 6.98
C LEU A 321 32.89 -27.90 7.44
N LEU A 322 33.31 -26.96 8.28
CA LEU A 322 34.70 -26.85 8.75
C LEU A 322 35.21 -28.12 9.44
N PRO A 323 34.48 -28.73 10.39
CA PRO A 323 34.88 -29.98 11.03
C PRO A 323 35.01 -31.12 10.03
N LEU A 324 34.10 -31.22 9.05
CA LEU A 324 34.14 -32.27 8.03
C LEU A 324 35.37 -32.14 7.12
N VAL A 325 35.74 -30.91 6.76
CA VAL A 325 36.96 -30.64 5.99
C VAL A 325 38.20 -30.98 6.82
N LEU A 326 38.25 -30.58 8.11
CA LEU A 326 39.37 -30.90 9.01
C LEU A 326 39.52 -32.41 9.22
N ILE A 327 38.43 -33.13 9.46
CA ILE A 327 38.41 -34.59 9.58
C ILE A 327 38.93 -35.24 8.29
N ARG A 328 38.44 -34.81 7.12
CA ARG A 328 38.92 -35.30 5.82
C ARG A 328 40.42 -35.04 5.62
N PHE A 329 40.92 -33.89 6.08
CA PHE A 329 42.34 -33.55 6.03
C PHE A 329 43.19 -34.43 6.96
N MET A 330 42.69 -34.70 8.17
CA MET A 330 43.32 -35.63 9.11
C MET A 330 43.39 -37.06 8.57
N PHE A 331 42.31 -37.54 7.94
CA PHE A 331 42.31 -38.87 7.29
C PHE A 331 43.22 -38.94 6.07
N LYS A 332 43.35 -37.86 5.28
CA LYS A 332 44.33 -37.80 4.18
C LYS A 332 45.77 -37.79 4.68
N ARG A 333 46.06 -37.09 5.79
CA ARG A 333 47.40 -37.08 6.41
C ARG A 333 47.82 -38.42 7.02
N ARG A 334 46.87 -39.26 7.42
CA ARG A 334 47.15 -40.64 7.91
C ARG A 334 47.39 -41.67 6.81
N LYS A 335 47.14 -41.32 5.54
CA LYS A 335 47.35 -42.20 4.36
C LYS A 335 48.62 -41.88 3.56
N LYS A 336 49.41 -40.91 4.03
CA LYS A 336 50.83 -40.75 3.70
C LYS A 336 51.63 -41.20 4.91
#